data_AF-A0A699TAH7-F1
#
_entry.id   AF-A0A699TAH7-F1
#
_cell.length_a   1.000
_cell.length_b   1.000
_cell.length_c   1.000
_cell.angle_alpha   90.00
_cell.angle_beta   90.00
_cell.angle_gamma   90.00
#
_symmetry.space_group_name_H-M   'P 1'
#
loop_
_entity.id
_entity.type
_entity.pdbx_description
1 polymer ?
#
loop_
_entity_poly.entity_id
_entity_poly.type
_entity_poly.pdbx_seq_one_letter_code
_entity_poly.pdbx_strand_id
1 'polypeptide(L)'
;QLTDEQLRNYCLLELQELLDRNGKSLAEFKDLPQANPSLLTNLDNQLIRDALSFDVNKSKFEHEQLHSLLNPKQRLVYEQWYNKSAMSYPASR
;
A
#
# COMPACT_ATOMS: atom_id res chain seq x y z
N GLN A 1 3.80 -9.23 2.08
CA GLN A 1 4.99 -9.37 1.20
C GLN A 1 4.50 -9.75 -0.18
N LEU A 2 5.12 -9.22 -1.24
CA LEU A 2 4.82 -9.61 -2.62
C LEU A 2 5.27 -11.05 -2.84
N THR A 3 4.53 -11.83 -3.61
CA THR A 3 4.98 -13.14 -4.05
C THR A 3 6.08 -13.01 -5.11
N ASP A 4 6.92 -14.02 -5.26
CA ASP A 4 7.97 -14.05 -6.30
C ASP A 4 7.41 -13.81 -7.70
N GLU A 5 6.17 -14.26 -7.95
CA GLU A 5 5.47 -14.04 -9.21
C GLU A 5 5.10 -12.56 -9.41
N GLN A 6 4.64 -11.87 -8.36
CA GLN A 6 4.37 -10.43 -8.43
C GLN A 6 5.65 -9.63 -8.62
N LEU A 7 6.72 -10.02 -7.93
CA LEU A 7 8.03 -9.37 -8.01
C LEU A 7 8.67 -9.54 -9.39
N ARG A 8 8.51 -10.73 -10.00
CA ARG A 8 8.92 -10.99 -11.37
C ARG A 8 8.14 -10.15 -12.38
N ASN A 9 6.82 -10.06 -12.24
CA ASN A 9 5.99 -9.24 -13.13
C ASN A 9 6.34 -7.75 -13.03
N TYR A 10 6.68 -7.26 -11.84
CA TYR A 10 7.16 -5.89 -11.64
C TYR A 10 8.47 -5.62 -12.38
N CYS A 11 9.45 -6.50 -12.23
CA CYS A 11 10.74 -6.39 -12.91
C CYS A 11 10.59 -6.40 -14.44
N LEU A 12 9.69 -7.23 -14.98
CA LEU A 12 9.39 -7.27 -16.41
C LEU A 12 8.72 -5.99 -16.92
N LEU A 13 7.93 -5.31 -16.08
CA LEU A 13 7.29 -4.05 -16.42
C LEU A 13 8.29 -2.89 -16.48
N GLU A 14 9.17 -2.78 -15.48
CA GLU A 14 10.24 -1.78 -15.49
C GLU A 14 11.16 -1.99 -16.70
N LEU A 15 11.48 -3.25 -17.03
CA LEU A 15 12.24 -3.58 -18.24
C LEU A 15 11.50 -3.17 -19.51
N GLN A 16 10.19 -3.43 -19.62
CA GLN A 16 9.39 -2.99 -20.77
C GLN A 16 9.41 -1.46 -20.88
N GLU A 17 9.25 -0.72 -19.79
CA GLU A 17 9.26 0.75 -19.80
C GLU A 17 10.62 1.31 -20.22
N LEU A 18 11.71 0.70 -19.74
CA LEU A 18 13.08 1.04 -20.15
C LEU A 18 13.35 0.74 -21.63
N LEU A 19 12.78 -0.35 -22.14
CA LEU A 19 12.88 -0.72 -23.55
C LEU A 19 12.06 0.22 -24.43
N ASP A 20 10.82 0.54 -24.03
CA ASP A 20 9.92 1.43 -24.77
C ASP A 20 10.54 2.82 -24.92
N ARG A 21 11.18 3.33 -23.86
CA ARG A 21 11.96 4.59 -23.89
C ARG A 21 13.11 4.56 -24.89
N ASN A 22 13.64 3.38 -25.18
CA ASN A 22 14.71 3.14 -26.13
C ASN A 22 14.20 2.65 -27.50
N GLY A 23 12.88 2.70 -27.75
CA GLY A 23 12.26 2.29 -29.00
C GLY A 23 12.30 0.77 -29.25
N LYS A 24 12.46 -0.03 -28.20
CA LYS A 24 12.45 -1.50 -28.24
C LYS A 24 11.28 -2.04 -27.44
N SER A 25 10.93 -3.31 -27.64
CA SER A 25 9.89 -3.97 -26.85
C SER A 25 10.41 -5.25 -26.21
N LEU A 26 9.93 -5.59 -25.01
CA LEU A 26 10.23 -6.86 -24.36
C LEU A 26 9.77 -8.05 -25.23
N ALA A 27 8.78 -7.85 -26.11
CA ALA A 27 8.32 -8.84 -27.08
C ALA A 27 9.38 -9.20 -28.15
N GLU A 28 10.40 -8.37 -28.34
CA GLU A 28 11.52 -8.66 -29.25
C GLU A 28 12.49 -9.70 -28.67
N PHE A 29 12.42 -9.94 -27.36
CA PHE A 29 13.23 -10.93 -26.66
C PHE A 29 12.40 -12.20 -26.41
N LYS A 30 12.47 -13.16 -27.35
CA LYS A 30 11.69 -14.40 -27.31
C LYS A 30 11.98 -15.28 -26.07
N ASP A 31 13.13 -15.08 -25.43
CA ASP A 31 13.55 -15.84 -24.24
C ASP A 31 12.97 -15.26 -22.93
N LEU A 32 12.40 -14.04 -22.96
CA LEU A 32 11.86 -13.38 -21.78
C LEU A 32 10.34 -13.60 -21.65
N PRO A 33 9.86 -14.05 -20.48
CA PRO A 33 8.42 -14.14 -20.22
C PRO A 33 7.79 -12.75 -20.22
N GLN A 34 6.57 -12.65 -20.74
CA GLN A 34 5.80 -11.40 -20.74
C GLN A 34 5.17 -11.16 -19.36
N ALA A 35 5.00 -9.89 -19.00
CA ALA A 35 4.26 -9.54 -17.79
C ALA A 35 2.77 -9.91 -17.95
N ASN A 36 2.15 -10.45 -16.91
CA ASN A 36 0.72 -10.76 -16.91
C ASN A 36 -0.08 -9.52 -16.47
N PRO A 37 -0.84 -8.86 -17.36
CA PRO A 37 -1.56 -7.63 -17.04
C PRO A 37 -2.65 -7.80 -15.98
N SER A 38 -3.16 -9.01 -15.81
CA SER A 38 -4.17 -9.35 -14.80
C SER A 38 -3.63 -9.29 -13.36
N LEU A 39 -2.31 -9.45 -13.20
CA LEU A 39 -1.64 -9.29 -11.90
C LEU A 39 -1.28 -7.83 -11.62
N LEU A 40 -1.36 -6.95 -12.64
CA LEU A 40 -1.08 -5.51 -12.56
C LEU A 40 -2.30 -4.70 -12.11
N THR A 41 -3.53 -5.16 -12.38
CA THR A 41 -4.76 -4.48 -11.93
C THR A 41 -4.86 -4.37 -10.40
N ASN A 42 -4.27 -5.32 -9.68
CA ASN A 42 -4.14 -5.27 -8.22
C ASN A 42 -2.99 -4.34 -7.75
N LEU A 43 -2.12 -3.91 -8.65
CA LEU A 43 -0.94 -3.07 -8.40
C LEU A 43 -1.17 -1.60 -8.77
N ASP A 44 -2.01 -1.30 -9.76
CA ASP A 44 -2.44 0.08 -10.07
C ASP A 44 -3.37 0.67 -9.00
N ASN A 45 -4.04 -0.19 -8.23
CA ASN A 45 -4.92 0.28 -7.17
C ASN A 45 -4.10 0.70 -5.94
N GLN A 46 -3.83 2.00 -5.84
CA GLN A 46 -3.19 2.63 -4.69
C GLN A 46 -3.81 2.18 -3.35
N LEU A 47 -5.13 2.01 -3.27
CA LEU A 47 -5.81 1.54 -2.05
C LEU A 47 -5.42 0.11 -1.68
N ILE A 48 -5.24 -0.78 -2.67
CA ILE A 48 -4.81 -2.16 -2.43
C ILE A 48 -3.34 -2.18 -2.00
N ARG A 49 -2.48 -1.37 -2.62
CA ARG A 49 -1.07 -1.21 -2.20
C ARG A 49 -0.97 -0.68 -0.76
N ASP A 50 -1.77 0.32 -0.42
CA ASP A 50 -1.77 0.91 0.91
C ASP A 50 -2.30 -0.08 1.94
N ALA A 51 -3.37 -0.83 1.62
CA ALA A 51 -3.89 -1.88 2.50
C ALA A 51 -2.88 -3.04 2.70
N LEU A 52 -2.17 -3.45 1.65
CA LEU A 52 -1.17 -4.52 1.71
C LEU A 52 0.13 -4.11 2.42
N SER A 53 0.46 -2.83 2.40
CA SER A 53 1.63 -2.27 3.09
C SER A 53 1.31 -1.72 4.48
N PHE A 54 0.03 -1.65 4.86
CA PHE A 54 -0.40 -1.17 6.16
C PHE A 54 -0.01 -2.14 7.27
N ASP A 55 0.98 -1.74 8.06
CA ASP A 55 1.35 -2.44 9.29
C ASP A 55 0.58 -1.86 10.48
N VAL A 56 -0.41 -2.64 10.95
CA VAL A 56 -1.25 -2.29 12.09
C VAL A 56 -0.43 -2.08 13.37
N ASN A 57 0.63 -2.87 13.58
CA ASN A 57 1.44 -2.79 14.79
C ASN A 57 2.31 -1.54 14.78
N LYS A 58 2.92 -1.23 13.64
CA LYS A 58 3.65 0.02 13.44
C LYS A 58 2.74 1.23 13.64
N SER A 59 1.55 1.21 13.04
CA SER A 59 0.57 2.31 13.18
C SER A 59 0.10 2.50 14.62
N LYS A 60 -0.15 1.42 15.38
CA LYS A 60 -0.47 1.50 16.81
C LYS A 60 0.66 2.09 17.63
N PHE A 61 1.89 1.65 17.38
CA PHE A 61 3.06 2.17 18.07
C PHE A 61 3.22 3.68 17.82
N GLU A 62 3.17 4.10 16.55
CA GLU A 62 3.22 5.52 16.17
C GLU A 62 2.08 6.31 16.82
N HIS A 63 0.87 5.73 16.87
CA HIS A 63 -0.27 6.34 17.51
C HIS A 63 -0.03 6.58 19.02
N GLU A 64 0.43 5.57 19.75
CA GLU A 64 0.71 5.67 21.18
C GLU A 64 1.81 6.71 21.47
N GLN A 65 2.86 6.75 20.65
CA GLN A 65 3.92 7.75 20.75
C GLN A 65 3.36 9.16 20.59
N LEU A 66 2.62 9.43 19.51
CA LEU A 66 2.03 10.74 19.24
C LEU A 66 0.99 11.14 20.27
N HIS A 67 0.17 10.18 20.73
CA HIS A 67 -0.85 10.41 21.76
C HIS A 67 -0.22 10.81 23.11
N SER A 68 0.93 10.23 23.44
CA SER A 68 1.67 10.59 24.66
C SER A 68 2.17 12.05 24.66
N LEU A 69 2.44 12.60 23.47
CA LEU A 69 2.94 13.97 23.28
C LEU A 69 1.84 15.05 23.28
N LEU A 70 0.56 14.65 23.31
CA LEU A 70 -0.55 15.59 23.31
C LEU A 70 -0.59 16.42 24.59
N ASN A 71 -0.79 17.73 24.43
CA ASN A 71 -1.09 18.60 25.56
C ASN A 71 -2.55 18.38 26.05
N PRO A 72 -2.89 18.83 27.27
CA PRO A 72 -4.20 18.56 27.86
C PRO A 72 -5.40 19.02 27.01
N LYS A 73 -5.27 20.15 26.29
CA LYS A 73 -6.35 20.67 25.43
C LYS A 73 -6.52 19.82 24.17
N GLN A 74 -5.41 19.42 23.54
CA GLN A 74 -5.42 18.55 22.36
C GLN A 74 -5.95 17.16 22.70
N ARG A 75 -5.56 16.61 23.86
CA ARG A 75 -6.06 15.32 24.35
C ARG A 75 -7.57 15.35 24.57
N LEU A 76 -8.10 16.41 25.19
CA LEU A 76 -9.54 16.55 25.42
C LEU A 76 -10.33 16.53 24.11
N VAL A 77 -9.88 17.26 23.09
CA VAL A 77 -10.54 17.28 21.77
C VAL A 77 -10.41 15.92 21.08
N TYR A 78 -9.23 15.30 21.16
CA TYR A 78 -8.98 13.96 20.60
C TYR A 78 -9.92 12.90 21.21
N GLU A 79 -10.01 12.84 22.54
CA GLU A 79 -10.87 11.90 23.27
C GLU A 79 -12.35 12.13 22.97
N GLN A 80 -12.80 13.39 22.90
CA GLN A 80 -14.17 13.72 22.52
C GLN A 80 -14.52 13.22 21.12
N TRP A 81 -13.62 13.41 20.16
CA TRP A 81 -13.82 12.98 18.78
C TRP A 81 -13.76 11.45 18.65
N TYR A 82 -12.78 10.82 19.30
CA TYR A 82 -12.61 9.37 19.34
C TYR A 82 -13.84 8.68 19.95
N ASN A 83 -14.30 9.16 21.11
CA ASN A 83 -15.48 8.61 21.79
C ASN A 83 -16.77 8.81 20.95
N LYS A 84 -16.91 9.96 20.28
CA LYS A 84 -18.05 10.23 19.39
C LYS A 84 -18.05 9.31 18.17
N SER A 85 -16.90 9.08 17.54
CA SER A 85 -16.76 8.18 16.40
C SER A 85 -16.93 6.71 16.81
N ALA A 86 -16.45 6.31 17.98
CA ALA A 86 -16.65 4.97 18.54
C ALA A 86 -18.13 4.66 18.84
N MET A 87 -18.95 5.65 19.19
CA MET A 87 -20.39 5.48 19.34
C MET A 87 -21.15 5.42 18.00
N SER A 88 -20.55 5.88 16.90
CA SER A 88 -21.16 5.84 15.56
C SER A 88 -20.97 4.49 14.84
N TYR A 89 -19.94 3.72 15.21
CA TYR A 89 -19.71 2.37 14.69
C TYR A 89 -19.26 1.46 15.84
N PRO A 90 -20.20 0.80 16.55
CA PRO A 90 -19.82 -0.27 17.45
C PRO A 90 -19.16 -1.35 16.59
N ALA A 91 -17.91 -1.66 16.93
CA ALA A 91 -17.08 -2.64 16.24
C ALA A 91 -17.90 -3.89 15.87
N SER A 92 -18.18 -4.06 14.58
CA SER A 92 -18.48 -5.37 14.02
C SER A 92 -17.15 -6.12 14.04
N ARG A 93 -16.86 -6.69 15.21
CA ARG A 93 -15.79 -7.65 15.42
C ARG A 93 -16.29 -9.04 15.04
#